data_AF-A0A3D0R6F9-F1
#
_entry.id   AF-A0A3D0R6F9-F1
#
_cell.length_a   1.000
_cell.length_b   1.000
_cell.length_c   1.000
_cell.angle_alpha   90.00
_cell.angle_beta   90.00
_cell.angle_gamma   90.00
#
_symmetry.space_group_name_H-M   'P 1'
#
loop_
_entity.id
_entity.type
_entity.pdbx_description
1 polymer ?
#
loop_
_entity_poly.entity_id
_entity_poly.type
_entity_poly.pdbx_seq_one_letter_code
_entity_poly.pdbx_strand_id
1 'polypeptide(L)'
;KSDAVMMLRVQRERMHDAFFPTEREYARRYGLNADRMARMPDHAIVMHPGPMNRGMEITAEVADSRRCTAVEQVTNGVSIRMAVLYLLLGGAEPALTTGAAETATATATAEATNRTEENA
;
A
#
# COMPACT_ATOMS: atom_id res chain seq x y z
N LYS A 1 16.87 -3.58 11.22
CA LYS A 1 16.47 -4.77 10.43
C LYS A 1 15.15 -4.46 9.74
N SER A 2 14.82 -5.13 8.63
CA SER A 2 13.59 -4.85 7.87
C SER A 2 12.47 -5.82 8.24
N ASP A 3 11.25 -5.30 8.44
CA ASP A 3 10.03 -6.09 8.67
C ASP A 3 9.33 -6.47 7.35
N ALA A 4 9.62 -5.75 6.26
CA ALA A 4 9.19 -6.07 4.92
C ALA A 4 10.31 -5.79 3.91
N VAL A 5 10.42 -6.62 2.88
CA VAL A 5 11.34 -6.44 1.75
C VAL A 5 10.52 -6.39 0.47
N MET A 6 10.39 -5.20 -0.10
CA MET A 6 9.71 -4.96 -1.37
C MET A 6 10.70 -5.15 -2.52
N MET A 7 10.59 -6.27 -3.22
CA MET A 7 11.33 -6.56 -4.42
C MET A 7 10.65 -5.91 -5.63
N LEU A 8 11.43 -5.51 -6.63
CA LEU A 8 10.95 -4.88 -7.84
C LEU A 8 11.38 -5.65 -9.08
N ARG A 9 10.55 -5.60 -10.11
CA ARG A 9 10.86 -6.18 -11.42
C ARG A 9 12.03 -5.42 -12.05
N VAL A 10 13.07 -6.15 -12.41
CA VAL A 10 14.13 -5.61 -13.27
C VAL A 10 13.63 -5.54 -14.71
N GLN A 11 13.51 -4.33 -15.25
CA GLN A 11 12.96 -4.08 -16.59
C GLN A 11 14.09 -3.84 -17.59
N ARG A 12 14.73 -4.91 -18.06
CA ARG A 12 15.85 -4.84 -19.02
C ARG A 12 15.48 -4.07 -20.28
N GLU A 13 14.23 -4.19 -20.70
CA GLU A 13 13.64 -3.50 -21.85
C GLU A 13 13.59 -1.96 -21.72
N ARG A 14 13.98 -1.41 -20.57
CA ARG A 14 14.05 0.04 -20.33
C ARG A 14 15.46 0.55 -20.05
N MET A 15 16.48 -0.31 -20.16
CA MET A 15 17.84 -0.02 -19.70
C MET A 15 18.83 -0.03 -20.88
N HIS A 16 18.59 0.85 -21.85
CA HIS A 16 19.41 0.95 -23.07
C HIS A 16 20.70 1.75 -22.90
N ASP A 17 20.74 2.70 -21.94
CA ASP A 17 21.85 3.66 -21.80
C ASP A 17 22.78 3.39 -20.60
N ALA A 18 22.53 2.31 -19.84
CA ALA A 18 23.32 1.97 -18.66
C ALA A 18 24.09 0.66 -18.87
N PHE A 19 25.31 0.59 -18.32
CA PHE A 19 26.05 -0.66 -18.13
C PHE A 19 25.30 -1.54 -17.13
N PHE A 20 24.26 -2.21 -17.58
CA PHE A 20 23.44 -3.06 -16.73
C PHE A 20 24.03 -4.46 -16.61
N PRO A 21 24.12 -5.04 -15.40
CA PRO A 21 24.67 -6.38 -15.21
C PRO A 21 23.94 -7.45 -16.02
N THR A 22 24.64 -8.55 -16.30
CA THR A 22 23.98 -9.77 -16.79
C THR A 22 23.00 -10.29 -15.75
N GLU A 23 21.99 -11.08 -16.16
CA GLU A 23 21.01 -11.66 -15.24
C GLU A 23 21.68 -12.44 -14.12
N ARG A 24 22.69 -13.24 -14.47
CA ARG A 24 23.47 -14.01 -13.51
C ARG A 24 24.24 -13.13 -12.52
N GLU A 25 24.81 -12.02 -12.97
CA GLU A 25 25.49 -11.08 -12.08
C GLU A 25 24.52 -10.38 -11.15
N TYR A 26 23.38 -9.93 -11.68
CA TYR A 26 22.33 -9.30 -10.88
C TYR A 26 21.78 -10.28 -9.84
N ALA A 27 21.45 -11.50 -10.23
CA ALA A 27 20.93 -12.53 -9.34
C ALA A 27 21.89 -12.81 -8.17
N ARG A 28 23.18 -12.97 -8.46
CA ARG A 28 24.19 -13.20 -7.41
C ARG A 28 24.42 -11.99 -6.50
N ARG A 29 24.39 -10.77 -7.05
CA ARG A 29 24.74 -9.55 -6.31
C ARG A 29 23.53 -8.94 -5.58
N TYR A 30 22.37 -8.93 -6.20
CA TYR A 30 21.20 -8.18 -5.74
C TYR A 30 19.93 -9.03 -5.62
N GLY A 31 19.84 -10.16 -6.31
CA GLY A 31 18.67 -11.05 -6.22
C GLY A 31 18.39 -11.55 -4.80
N LEU A 32 17.12 -11.70 -4.45
CA LEU A 32 16.69 -12.28 -3.18
C LEU A 32 16.61 -13.81 -3.32
N ASN A 33 17.53 -14.50 -2.65
CA ASN A 33 17.61 -15.96 -2.58
C ASN A 33 17.35 -16.47 -1.15
N ALA A 34 17.24 -17.79 -0.98
CA ALA A 34 16.98 -18.42 0.31
C ALA A 34 17.99 -18.00 1.39
N ASP A 35 19.29 -17.96 1.06
CA ASP A 35 20.34 -17.55 2.01
C ASP A 35 20.16 -16.12 2.54
N ARG A 36 19.71 -15.20 1.68
CA ARG A 36 19.43 -13.80 2.07
C ARG A 36 18.12 -13.70 2.84
N MET A 37 17.10 -14.46 2.43
CA MET A 37 15.83 -14.53 3.15
C MET A 37 16.01 -15.10 4.57
N ALA A 38 16.89 -16.09 4.75
CA ALA A 38 17.23 -16.67 6.05
C ALA A 38 17.91 -15.68 7.01
N ARG A 39 18.46 -14.56 6.50
CA ARG A 39 19.04 -13.49 7.33
C ARG A 39 18.02 -12.44 7.75
N MET A 40 16.83 -12.45 7.15
CA MET A 40 15.74 -11.57 7.55
C MET A 40 15.15 -12.03 8.89
N PRO A 41 14.61 -11.13 9.72
CA PRO A 41 13.82 -11.54 10.89
C PRO A 41 12.75 -12.55 10.53
N ASP A 42 12.46 -13.54 11.37
CA ASP A 42 11.51 -14.63 11.04
C ASP A 42 10.11 -14.12 10.68
N HIS A 43 9.69 -13.00 11.29
CA HIS A 43 8.39 -12.36 11.04
C HIS A 43 8.36 -11.50 9.78
N ALA A 44 9.51 -11.22 9.16
CA ALA A 44 9.55 -10.28 8.04
C ALA A 44 8.92 -10.89 6.78
N ILE A 45 8.26 -10.08 5.95
CA ILE A 45 7.63 -10.54 4.72
C ILE A 45 8.39 -10.08 3.47
N VAL A 46 8.19 -10.79 2.36
CA VAL A 46 8.66 -10.44 1.03
C VAL A 46 7.47 -9.98 0.21
N MET A 47 7.60 -8.85 -0.46
CA MET A 47 6.57 -8.26 -1.30
C MET A 47 7.13 -8.07 -2.72
N HIS A 48 6.28 -8.13 -3.75
CA HIS A 48 6.68 -7.88 -5.14
C HIS A 48 5.46 -7.43 -5.97
N PRO A 49 5.51 -6.33 -6.74
CA PRO A 49 4.31 -5.82 -7.41
C PRO A 49 3.92 -6.63 -8.66
N GLY A 50 4.87 -7.41 -9.19
CA GLY A 50 4.70 -8.26 -10.37
C GLY A 50 4.84 -7.49 -11.69
N PRO A 51 4.91 -8.21 -12.83
CA PRO A 51 5.28 -9.62 -12.93
C PRO A 51 6.74 -9.84 -12.46
N MET A 52 7.04 -11.02 -11.91
CA MET A 52 8.38 -11.35 -11.37
C MET A 52 9.25 -12.03 -12.43
N ASN A 53 10.51 -11.62 -12.57
CA ASN A 53 11.53 -12.40 -13.26
C ASN A 53 12.20 -13.37 -12.26
N ARG A 54 11.69 -14.59 -12.21
CA ARG A 54 12.25 -15.66 -11.37
C ARG A 54 13.64 -16.05 -11.86
N GLY A 55 14.59 -16.21 -10.94
CA GLY A 55 15.99 -16.49 -11.23
C GLY A 55 16.86 -15.24 -11.46
N MET A 56 16.26 -14.05 -11.49
CA MET A 56 16.97 -12.76 -11.58
C MET A 56 16.82 -11.97 -10.27
N GLU A 57 15.77 -11.16 -10.10
CA GLU A 57 15.56 -10.42 -8.86
C GLU A 57 15.13 -11.31 -7.68
N ILE A 58 14.48 -12.44 -7.93
CA ILE A 58 13.97 -13.32 -6.89
C ILE A 58 14.09 -14.78 -7.31
N THR A 59 14.53 -15.65 -6.42
CA THR A 59 14.52 -17.10 -6.68
C THR A 59 13.11 -17.67 -6.62
N ALA A 60 12.85 -18.77 -7.34
CA ALA A 60 11.54 -19.43 -7.30
C ALA A 60 11.15 -19.85 -5.87
N GLU A 61 12.10 -20.40 -5.11
CA GLU A 61 11.88 -20.80 -3.72
C GLU A 61 11.40 -19.65 -2.82
N VAL A 62 12.01 -18.48 -2.93
CA VAL A 62 11.58 -17.30 -2.15
C VAL A 62 10.21 -16.83 -2.62
N ALA A 63 9.99 -16.78 -3.95
CA ALA A 63 8.72 -16.33 -4.53
C ALA A 63 7.53 -17.21 -4.11
N ASP A 64 7.75 -18.51 -3.91
CA ASP A 64 6.74 -19.49 -3.49
C ASP A 64 6.71 -19.73 -1.97
N SER A 65 7.53 -19.00 -1.21
CA SER A 65 7.59 -19.15 0.25
C SER A 65 6.33 -18.60 0.92
N ARG A 66 5.97 -19.14 2.09
CA ARG A 66 4.87 -18.63 2.92
C ARG A 66 5.04 -17.18 3.37
N ARG A 67 6.27 -16.65 3.29
CA ARG A 67 6.60 -15.27 3.67
C ARG A 67 6.50 -14.30 2.48
N CYS A 68 6.29 -14.78 1.26
CA CYS A 68 6.07 -13.96 0.08
C CYS A 68 4.57 -13.63 -0.06
N THR A 69 4.22 -12.36 0.07
CA THR A 69 2.82 -11.90 0.08
C THR A 69 2.37 -11.31 -1.26
N ALA A 70 3.06 -11.61 -2.36
CA ALA A 70 2.82 -10.97 -3.63
C ALA A 70 1.45 -11.32 -4.24
N VAL A 71 0.93 -12.52 -3.97
CA VAL A 71 -0.42 -12.92 -4.42
C VAL A 71 -1.48 -12.17 -3.62
N GLU A 72 -1.29 -12.03 -2.31
CA GLU A 72 -2.14 -11.25 -1.42
C GLU A 72 -2.16 -9.77 -1.84
N GLN A 73 -1.04 -9.21 -2.32
CA GLN A 73 -1.01 -7.86 -2.88
C GLN A 73 -1.97 -7.70 -4.07
N VAL A 74 -2.06 -8.69 -4.96
CA VAL A 74 -3.00 -8.66 -6.09
C VAL A 74 -4.45 -8.65 -5.60
N THR A 75 -4.77 -9.53 -4.65
CA THR A 75 -6.11 -9.58 -4.04
C THR A 75 -6.45 -8.26 -3.35
N ASN A 76 -5.54 -7.71 -2.55
CA ASN A 76 -5.71 -6.43 -1.87
C ASN A 76 -5.88 -5.27 -2.87
N GLY A 77 -5.27 -5.36 -4.05
CA GLY A 77 -5.46 -4.39 -5.13
C GLY A 77 -6.89 -4.29 -5.65
N VAL A 78 -7.74 -5.32 -5.50
CA VAL A 78 -9.18 -5.23 -5.79
C VAL A 78 -9.87 -4.34 -4.76
N SER A 79 -9.69 -4.62 -3.48
CA SER A 79 -10.29 -3.87 -2.38
C SER A 79 -9.90 -2.39 -2.41
N ILE A 80 -8.62 -2.10 -2.64
CA ILE A 80 -8.13 -0.72 -2.74
C ILE A 80 -8.78 0.00 -3.92
N ARG A 81 -8.85 -0.62 -5.10
CA ARG A 81 -9.50 0.01 -6.27
C ARG A 81 -10.99 0.24 -6.04
N MET A 82 -11.69 -0.71 -5.43
CA MET A 82 -13.10 -0.53 -5.06
C MET A 82 -13.29 0.66 -4.12
N ALA A 83 -12.45 0.77 -3.07
CA ALA A 83 -12.50 1.88 -2.13
C ALA A 83 -12.21 3.24 -2.81
N VAL A 84 -11.17 3.29 -3.65
CA VAL A 84 -10.83 4.50 -4.42
C VAL A 84 -11.97 4.91 -5.33
N LEU A 85 -12.56 3.98 -6.08
CA LEU A 85 -13.69 4.27 -6.97
C LEU A 85 -14.94 4.70 -6.18
N TYR A 86 -15.21 4.07 -5.04
CA TYR A 86 -16.31 4.46 -4.16
C TYR A 86 -16.18 5.92 -3.68
N LEU A 87 -15.00 6.31 -3.18
CA LEU A 87 -14.76 7.67 -2.71
C LEU A 87 -14.85 8.70 -3.84
N LEU A 88 -14.37 8.37 -5.04
CA LEU A 88 -14.38 9.28 -6.18
C LEU A 88 -15.75 9.41 -6.86
N LEU A 89 -16.56 8.34 -6.88
CA LEU A 89 -17.80 8.28 -7.68
C LEU A 89 -19.08 8.30 -6.84
N GLY A 90 -19.04 7.91 -5.56
CA GLY A 90 -20.23 7.64 -4.76
C GLY A 90 -20.23 8.21 -3.34
N GLY A 91 -19.14 8.81 -2.85
CA GLY A 91 -19.00 9.22 -1.46
C GLY A 91 -18.11 10.45 -1.28
N ALA A 92 -18.57 11.61 -1.77
CA ALA A 92 -17.99 12.92 -1.42
C ALA A 92 -18.52 13.46 -0.08
N GLU A 93 -18.83 12.59 0.88
CA GLU A 93 -18.80 13.00 2.28
C GLU A 93 -17.42 12.63 2.83
N PRO A 94 -16.57 13.61 3.17
CA PRO A 94 -15.23 13.33 3.64
C PRO A 94 -15.32 12.47 4.89
N ALA A 95 -14.61 11.34 4.89
CA ALA A 95 -14.51 10.40 6.03
C ALA A 95 -13.96 11.06 7.33
N LEU A 96 -13.60 12.35 7.28
CA LEU A 96 -13.08 13.13 8.40
C LEU A 96 -13.97 14.31 8.81
N THR A 97 -15.24 14.41 8.38
CA THR A 97 -16.16 15.40 8.96
C THR A 97 -16.68 14.93 10.33
N THR A 98 -15.81 14.91 11.33
CA THR A 98 -16.22 14.90 12.75
C THR A 98 -16.63 16.32 13.22
N GLY A 99 -17.00 17.22 12.30
CA GLY A 99 -17.41 18.59 12.61
C GLY A 99 -18.92 18.84 12.61
N ALA A 100 -19.75 17.86 12.24
CA ALA A 100 -21.21 18.07 12.15
C ALA A 100 -21.92 18.10 13.51
N ALA A 101 -21.26 17.72 14.60
CA ALA A 101 -21.86 17.70 15.93
C ALA A 101 -21.80 19.05 16.67
N GLU A 102 -20.95 20.00 16.27
CA GLU A 102 -20.83 21.30 16.97
C GLU A 102 -21.80 22.38 16.42
N THR A 103 -22.19 22.31 15.15
CA THR A 103 -23.08 23.33 14.55
C THR A 103 -24.53 23.20 15.01
N ALA A 104 -24.98 22.00 15.40
CA ALA A 104 -26.36 21.77 15.84
C ALA A 104 -26.65 22.36 17.23
N THR A 105 -25.65 22.47 18.10
CA THR A 105 -25.82 23.03 19.45
C THR A 105 -25.83 24.57 19.44
N ALA A 106 -25.11 25.21 18.53
CA ALA A 106 -25.08 26.67 18.42
C ALA A 106 -26.43 27.26 17.94
N THR A 107 -27.09 26.63 16.96
CA THR A 107 -28.36 27.12 16.41
C THR A 107 -29.52 26.99 17.40
N ALA A 108 -29.56 25.90 18.19
CA ALA A 108 -30.59 25.70 19.21
C ALA A 108 -30.47 26.69 20.38
N THR A 109 -29.27 27.17 20.68
CA THR A 109 -29.03 28.13 21.77
C THR A 109 -29.39 29.56 21.33
N ALA A 110 -29.16 29.91 20.06
CA ALA A 110 -29.52 31.22 19.51
C ALA A 110 -31.03 31.43 19.33
N GLU A 111 -31.80 30.39 18.96
CA GLU A 111 -33.27 30.48 18.84
C GLU A 111 -33.98 30.59 20.21
N ALA A 112 -33.39 30.05 21.28
CA ALA A 112 -33.94 30.16 22.63
C ALA A 112 -33.76 31.57 23.22
N THR A 113 -32.63 32.24 22.94
CA THR A 113 -32.37 33.61 23.40
C THR A 113 -33.33 34.61 22.74
N ASN A 114 -33.58 34.49 21.43
CA ASN A 114 -34.40 35.46 20.70
C ASN A 114 -35.90 35.39 21.06
N ARG A 115 -36.42 34.22 21.47
CA ARG A 115 -37.82 34.09 21.92
C ARG A 115 -38.09 34.67 23.31
N THR A 116 -37.05 34.98 24.08
CA THR A 116 -37.19 35.55 25.43
C THR A 116 -37.20 37.08 25.38
N GLU A 117 -36.63 37.70 24.33
CA GLU A 117 -36.60 39.15 24.13
C GLU A 117 -37.83 39.71 23.40
N GLU A 118 -38.56 38.88 22.64
CA GLU A 118 -39.75 39.30 21.88
C GLU A 118 -41.07 39.28 22.70
N ASN A 119 -41.03 38.77 23.94
CA ASN A 119 -42.18 38.67 24.85
C ASN A 119 -42.01 39.45 26.17
N ALA A 120 -41.07 40.40 26.23
CA ALA A 120 -40.84 41.31 27.36
C ALA A 120 -41.36 42.73 27.05
#